data_AF-A0A7J9DQJ8-F1
#
_entry.id   AF-A0A7J9DQJ8-F1
#
_cell.length_a   1.000
_cell.length_b   1.000
_cell.length_c   1.000
_cell.angle_alpha   90.00
_cell.angle_beta   90.00
_cell.angle_gamma   90.00
#
_symmetry.space_group_name_H-M   'P 1'
#
loop_
_entity.id
_entity.type
_entity.pdbx_description
1 polymer ?
#
loop_
_entity_poly.entity_id
_entity_poly.type
_entity_poly.pdbx_seq_one_letter_code
_entity_poly.pdbx_strand_id
1 'polypeptide(L)'
;MPPFAKSEMKNILQGVNYASGASGILDETGSLMGARVPMSIQIRNHKTIITRTRKILRNDSSTEKLLRQCIYSIQIGSNDFVNNYFKPNFYNSSHGYSVSEFATMLVRQFAHQIKDLYKTGGSLPCSGLGNLVVHLMQLQRTEPMALFV
;
A
#
# COMPACT_ATOMS: atom_id res chain seq x y z
N MET A 1 -8.08 12.54 5.67
CA MET A 1 -7.79 12.51 4.22
C MET A 1 -8.99 11.90 3.50
N PRO A 2 -9.48 12.49 2.40
CA PRO A 2 -10.56 11.91 1.59
C PRO A 2 -10.11 10.61 0.90
N PRO A 3 -11.02 9.65 0.64
CA PRO A 3 -10.72 8.50 -0.21
C PRO A 3 -10.53 8.94 -1.67
N PHE A 4 -9.67 8.26 -2.42
CA PHE A 4 -9.38 8.55 -3.84
C PHE A 4 -10.66 8.68 -4.71
N ALA A 5 -11.67 7.85 -4.45
CA ALA A 5 -12.95 7.90 -5.17
C ALA A 5 -13.74 9.21 -4.96
N LYS A 6 -13.45 9.99 -3.90
CA LYS A 6 -14.08 11.28 -3.56
C LYS A 6 -13.06 12.44 -3.49
N SER A 7 -11.85 12.28 -4.02
CA SER A 7 -10.83 13.34 -3.97
C SER A 7 -11.04 14.38 -5.08
N GLU A 8 -11.75 15.46 -4.75
CA GLU A 8 -11.91 16.65 -5.59
C GLU A 8 -10.61 17.45 -5.74
N MET A 9 -10.49 18.27 -6.79
CA MET A 9 -9.26 19.01 -7.13
C MET A 9 -8.66 19.82 -5.98
N LYS A 10 -9.48 20.49 -5.15
CA LYS A 10 -8.99 21.28 -4.00
C LYS A 10 -8.41 20.39 -2.89
N ASN A 11 -8.94 19.18 -2.73
CA ASN A 11 -8.60 18.29 -1.62
C ASN A 11 -7.39 17.39 -1.96
N ILE A 12 -7.07 17.22 -3.23
CA ILE A 12 -5.88 16.46 -3.69
C ILE A 12 -4.58 16.99 -3.08
N LEU A 13 -4.44 18.32 -2.95
CA LEU A 13 -3.25 18.97 -2.38
C LEU A 13 -3.12 18.77 -0.86
N GLN A 14 -4.19 18.30 -0.19
CA GLN A 14 -4.22 17.98 1.25
C GLN A 14 -3.99 16.48 1.54
N GLY A 15 -3.66 15.70 0.51
CA GLY A 15 -3.43 14.26 0.61
C GLY A 15 -4.66 13.40 0.30
N VAL A 16 -4.41 12.17 -0.13
CA VAL A 16 -5.43 11.23 -0.64
C VAL A 16 -5.24 9.86 0.00
N ASN A 17 -6.33 9.24 0.46
CA ASN A 17 -6.32 7.88 0.97
C ASN A 17 -6.65 6.87 -0.17
N TYR A 18 -5.75 5.92 -0.41
CA TYR A 18 -5.91 4.86 -1.42
C TYR A 18 -6.25 3.49 -0.80
N ALA A 19 -6.26 3.37 0.52
CA ALA A 19 -6.43 2.11 1.23
C ALA A 19 -7.79 1.46 0.91
N SER A 20 -7.78 0.13 0.82
CA SER A 20 -8.98 -0.69 0.59
C SER A 20 -9.01 -1.83 1.59
N GLY A 21 -10.17 -2.05 2.22
CA GLY A 21 -10.43 -3.27 2.98
C GLY A 21 -10.19 -4.52 2.13
N ALA A 22 -9.84 -5.63 2.78
CA ALA A 22 -9.48 -6.92 2.19
C ALA A 22 -8.29 -6.95 1.20
N SER A 23 -7.76 -5.80 0.77
CA SER A 23 -6.69 -5.74 -0.24
C SER A 23 -5.32 -6.20 0.29
N GLY A 24 -4.52 -6.77 -0.60
CA GLY A 24 -3.18 -7.27 -0.32
C GLY A 24 -2.12 -6.75 -1.30
N ILE A 25 -0.90 -7.22 -1.07
CA ILE A 25 0.27 -7.05 -1.97
C ILE A 25 -0.03 -7.70 -3.32
N LEU A 26 -0.72 -8.86 -3.28
CA LEU A 26 -1.15 -9.61 -4.44
C LEU A 26 -2.53 -9.12 -4.92
N ASP A 27 -2.77 -9.17 -6.23
CA ASP A 27 -3.98 -8.59 -6.84
C ASP A 27 -5.22 -9.47 -6.62
N GLU A 28 -5.04 -10.78 -6.45
CA GLU A 28 -6.08 -11.77 -6.16
C GLU A 28 -6.51 -11.78 -4.69
N THR A 29 -5.66 -11.31 -3.76
CA THR A 29 -5.94 -11.29 -2.33
C THR A 29 -7.26 -10.58 -2.02
N GLY A 30 -8.11 -11.25 -1.23
CA GLY A 30 -9.42 -10.71 -0.83
C GLY A 30 -10.44 -10.59 -1.96
N SER A 31 -10.21 -11.17 -3.15
CA SER A 31 -11.16 -11.13 -4.28
C SER A 31 -12.56 -11.67 -3.94
N LEU A 32 -12.65 -12.65 -3.03
CA LEU A 32 -13.91 -13.20 -2.52
C LEU A 32 -14.72 -12.22 -1.64
N MET A 33 -14.10 -11.14 -1.16
CA MET A 33 -14.75 -10.14 -0.30
C MET A 33 -15.38 -8.98 -1.10
N GLY A 34 -15.47 -9.13 -2.43
CA GLY A 34 -16.11 -8.19 -3.34
C GLY A 34 -15.15 -7.17 -3.95
N ALA A 35 -15.62 -5.94 -4.14
CA ALA A 35 -14.84 -4.87 -4.76
C ALA A 35 -13.72 -4.39 -3.82
N ARG A 36 -12.47 -4.51 -4.29
CA ARG A 36 -11.24 -4.14 -3.57
C ARG A 36 -10.24 -3.47 -4.51
N VAL A 37 -9.38 -2.62 -3.96
CA VAL A 37 -8.29 -1.93 -4.68
C VAL A 37 -6.95 -2.51 -4.23
N PRO A 38 -6.35 -3.49 -4.94
CA PRO A 38 -5.06 -4.06 -4.57
C PRO A 38 -3.91 -3.07 -4.80
N MET A 39 -2.74 -3.35 -4.21
CA MET A 39 -1.64 -2.37 -4.12
C MET A 39 -1.17 -1.83 -5.48
N SER A 40 -1.15 -2.68 -6.51
CA SER A 40 -0.85 -2.30 -7.90
C SER A 40 -1.75 -1.16 -8.39
N ILE A 41 -3.05 -1.24 -8.08
CA ILE A 41 -4.07 -0.25 -8.44
C ILE A 41 -3.99 0.97 -7.52
N GLN A 42 -3.66 0.81 -6.24
CA GLN A 42 -3.40 1.95 -5.34
C GLN A 42 -2.23 2.81 -5.85
N ILE A 43 -1.13 2.19 -6.28
CA ILE A 43 0.01 2.87 -6.91
C ILE A 43 -0.39 3.53 -8.24
N ARG A 44 -1.22 2.87 -9.07
CA ARG A 44 -1.73 3.46 -10.31
C ARG A 44 -2.62 4.69 -10.05
N ASN A 45 -3.46 4.63 -9.01
CA ASN A 45 -4.29 5.75 -8.57
C ASN A 45 -3.39 6.91 -8.08
N HIS A 46 -2.29 6.62 -7.39
CA HIS A 46 -1.31 7.64 -7.00
C HIS A 46 -0.64 8.31 -8.21
N LYS A 47 -0.22 7.55 -9.23
CA LYS A 47 0.28 8.08 -10.52
C LYS A 47 -0.74 9.03 -11.18
N THR A 48 -2.03 8.71 -11.11
CA THR A 48 -3.13 9.58 -11.58
C THR A 48 -3.23 10.87 -10.75
N ILE A 49 -3.10 10.79 -9.42
CA ILE A 49 -3.08 11.97 -8.54
C ILE A 49 -1.90 12.89 -8.87
N ILE A 50 -0.68 12.38 -9.00
CA ILE A 50 0.50 13.18 -9.40
C ILE A 50 0.22 13.92 -10.72
N THR A 51 -0.34 13.24 -11.71
CA THR A 51 -0.69 13.82 -13.01
C THR A 51 -1.74 14.93 -12.89
N ARG A 52 -2.72 14.79 -11.98
CA ARG A 52 -3.70 15.85 -11.69
C ARG A 52 -3.04 17.03 -10.98
N THR A 53 -2.17 16.79 -9.99
CA THR A 53 -1.42 17.82 -9.27
C THR A 53 -0.59 18.69 -10.22
N ARG A 54 0.15 18.08 -11.17
CA ARG A 54 0.87 18.83 -12.22
C ARG A 54 -0.04 19.78 -13.00
N LYS A 55 -1.23 19.33 -13.39
CA LYS A 55 -2.22 20.15 -14.12
C LYS A 55 -2.83 21.27 -13.26
N ILE A 56 -3.02 21.04 -11.97
CA ILE A 56 -3.54 22.04 -11.01
C ILE A 56 -2.50 23.13 -10.76
N LEU A 57 -1.26 22.75 -10.45
CA LEU A 57 -0.18 23.69 -10.12
C LEU A 57 0.43 24.37 -11.36
N ARG A 58 0.23 23.80 -12.56
CA ARG A 58 0.79 24.27 -13.85
C ARG A 58 2.31 24.49 -13.83
N ASN A 59 3.00 23.82 -12.92
CA ASN A 59 4.42 23.97 -12.64
C ASN A 59 4.95 22.66 -12.07
N ASP A 60 5.90 22.04 -12.78
CA ASP A 60 6.49 20.76 -12.37
C ASP A 60 7.39 20.89 -11.14
N SER A 61 8.15 21.98 -11.01
CA SER A 61 8.99 22.24 -9.82
C SER A 61 8.14 22.40 -8.55
N SER A 62 7.00 23.12 -8.63
CA SER A 62 6.04 23.19 -7.52
C SER A 62 5.44 21.82 -7.18
N THR A 63 5.23 20.97 -8.18
CA THR A 63 4.73 19.61 -7.96
C THR A 63 5.78 18.71 -7.33
N GLU A 64 7.03 18.75 -7.79
CA GLU A 64 8.14 18.02 -7.17
C GLU A 64 8.40 18.47 -5.74
N LYS A 65 8.35 19.79 -5.47
CA LYS A 65 8.48 20.32 -4.12
C LYS A 65 7.40 19.78 -3.18
N LEU A 66 6.15 19.70 -3.65
CA LEU A 66 5.05 19.10 -2.89
C LEU A 66 5.29 17.59 -2.65
N LEU A 67 5.67 16.83 -3.69
CA LEU A 67 5.91 15.39 -3.57
C LEU A 67 7.08 15.03 -2.64
N ARG A 68 8.12 15.87 -2.60
CA ARG A 68 9.25 15.76 -1.64
C ARG A 68 8.84 16.08 -0.20
N GLN A 69 7.66 16.66 0.03
CA GLN A 69 7.11 16.94 1.35
C GLN A 69 6.04 15.91 1.79
N CYS A 70 5.51 15.10 0.86
CA CYS A 70 4.45 14.13 1.14
C CYS A 70 4.96 12.88 1.89
N ILE A 71 4.33 12.55 3.04
CA ILE A 71 4.54 11.26 3.71
C ILE A 71 3.86 10.11 2.97
N TYR A 72 4.58 8.98 2.89
CA TYR A 72 4.03 7.67 2.56
C TYR A 72 4.32 6.71 3.71
N SER A 73 3.32 6.43 4.54
CA SER A 73 3.31 5.27 5.43
C SER A 73 2.43 4.18 4.77
N ILE A 74 2.65 2.86 4.99
CA ILE A 74 2.14 1.78 4.09
C ILE A 74 1.71 0.48 4.83
N GLN A 75 0.41 0.12 4.88
CA GLN A 75 -0.14 -1.05 5.62
C GLN A 75 -0.65 -2.10 4.66
N ILE A 76 0.00 -3.25 4.61
CA ILE A 76 -0.40 -4.35 3.74
C ILE A 76 0.30 -5.66 4.16
N GLY A 77 -0.10 -6.80 3.56
CA GLY A 77 0.50 -8.11 3.79
C GLY A 77 -0.31 -9.06 4.68
N SER A 78 -1.02 -8.54 5.71
CA SER A 78 -1.83 -9.40 6.59
C SER A 78 -2.98 -10.09 5.85
N ASN A 79 -3.65 -9.38 4.94
CA ASN A 79 -4.69 -9.94 4.08
C ASN A 79 -4.16 -11.03 3.15
N ASP A 80 -2.91 -10.96 2.69
CA ASP A 80 -2.31 -11.99 1.84
C ASP A 80 -2.14 -13.32 2.58
N PHE A 81 -2.10 -13.30 3.92
CA PHE A 81 -2.22 -14.51 4.72
C PHE A 81 -3.68 -14.92 4.96
N VAL A 82 -4.51 -14.07 5.57
CA VAL A 82 -5.85 -14.48 6.04
C VAL A 82 -6.90 -14.62 4.92
N ASN A 83 -6.72 -13.89 3.82
CA ASN A 83 -7.64 -13.80 2.68
C ASN A 83 -7.02 -14.33 1.37
N ASN A 84 -5.90 -15.06 1.45
CA ASN A 84 -5.26 -15.77 0.32
C ASN A 84 -4.56 -17.06 0.80
N TYR A 85 -3.41 -16.99 1.48
CA TYR A 85 -2.62 -18.19 1.85
C TYR A 85 -3.40 -19.22 2.70
N PHE A 86 -4.07 -18.79 3.76
CA PHE A 86 -4.88 -19.67 4.63
C PHE A 86 -6.28 -19.98 4.06
N LYS A 87 -6.47 -19.85 2.73
CA LYS A 87 -7.71 -20.15 2.01
C LYS A 87 -7.44 -21.15 0.84
N PRO A 88 -6.88 -22.35 1.11
CA PRO A 88 -6.46 -23.31 0.08
C PRO A 88 -7.58 -23.74 -0.87
N ASN A 89 -8.84 -23.76 -0.40
CA ASN A 89 -10.02 -24.09 -1.21
C ASN A 89 -10.30 -23.07 -2.34
N PHE A 90 -9.63 -21.91 -2.33
CA PHE A 90 -9.87 -20.81 -3.26
C PHE A 90 -8.59 -20.24 -3.90
N TYR A 91 -7.42 -20.41 -3.26
CA TYR A 91 -6.14 -19.89 -3.73
C TYR A 91 -5.06 -20.95 -3.66
N ASN A 92 -4.19 -20.99 -4.68
CA ASN A 92 -3.15 -22.02 -4.78
C ASN A 92 -1.89 -21.75 -3.92
N SER A 93 -1.85 -20.61 -3.23
CA SER A 93 -0.65 -20.10 -2.55
C SER A 93 -0.07 -21.06 -1.51
N SER A 94 -0.90 -21.73 -0.72
CA SER A 94 -0.47 -22.71 0.29
C SER A 94 -0.24 -24.14 -0.26
N HIS A 95 -0.58 -24.40 -1.53
CA HIS A 95 -0.18 -25.62 -2.23
C HIS A 95 1.18 -25.44 -2.93
N GLY A 96 1.50 -24.23 -3.39
CA GLY A 96 2.73 -23.93 -4.14
C GLY A 96 3.89 -23.40 -3.29
N TYR A 97 3.66 -22.97 -2.05
CA TYR A 97 4.67 -22.37 -1.18
C TYR A 97 4.48 -22.81 0.28
N SER A 98 5.58 -23.00 1.00
CA SER A 98 5.57 -22.95 2.47
C SER A 98 5.36 -21.51 2.97
N VAL A 99 5.04 -21.37 4.26
CA VAL A 99 4.81 -20.06 4.91
C VAL A 99 6.01 -19.11 4.72
N SER A 100 7.24 -19.64 4.82
CA SER A 100 8.48 -18.86 4.68
C SER A 100 8.74 -18.42 3.25
N GLU A 101 8.48 -19.29 2.27
CA GLU A 101 8.64 -18.97 0.86
C GLU A 101 7.57 -17.97 0.40
N PHE A 102 6.33 -18.12 0.86
CA PHE A 102 5.25 -17.16 0.60
C PHE A 102 5.56 -15.79 1.20
N ALA A 103 6.03 -15.72 2.45
CA ALA A 103 6.49 -14.47 3.07
C ALA A 103 7.65 -13.84 2.27
N THR A 104 8.61 -14.64 1.81
CA THR A 104 9.73 -14.17 0.98
C THR A 104 9.26 -13.62 -0.37
N MET A 105 8.28 -14.28 -1.00
CA MET A 105 7.65 -13.85 -2.25
C MET A 105 6.91 -12.52 -2.05
N LEU A 106 6.11 -12.39 -1.00
CA LEU A 106 5.43 -11.14 -0.63
C LEU A 106 6.40 -9.99 -0.43
N VAL A 107 7.51 -10.20 0.31
CA VAL A 107 8.54 -9.17 0.52
C VAL A 107 9.19 -8.73 -0.80
N ARG A 108 9.48 -9.67 -1.72
CA ARG A 108 10.02 -9.34 -3.06
C ARG A 108 9.03 -8.52 -3.88
N GLN A 109 7.76 -8.94 -3.92
CA GLN A 109 6.71 -8.24 -4.66
C GLN A 109 6.43 -6.85 -4.08
N PHE A 110 6.39 -6.73 -2.76
CA PHE A 110 6.29 -5.46 -2.05
C PHE A 110 7.46 -4.54 -2.38
N ALA A 111 8.71 -5.04 -2.34
CA ALA A 111 9.88 -4.25 -2.70
C ALA A 111 9.84 -3.71 -4.15
N HIS A 112 9.32 -4.50 -5.11
CA HIS A 112 9.05 -4.02 -6.47
C HIS A 112 8.00 -2.91 -6.50
N GLN A 113 6.87 -3.09 -5.81
CA GLN A 113 5.79 -2.10 -5.73
C GLN A 113 6.26 -0.79 -5.06
N ILE A 114 7.08 -0.86 -4.00
CA ILE A 114 7.71 0.30 -3.37
C ILE A 114 8.69 1.00 -4.32
N LYS A 115 9.52 0.24 -5.05
CA LYS A 115 10.44 0.81 -6.05
C LYS A 115 9.69 1.55 -7.16
N ASP A 116 8.54 1.03 -7.58
CA ASP A 116 7.68 1.68 -8.57
C ASP A 116 6.94 2.90 -8.01
N LEU A 117 6.60 2.93 -6.72
CA LEU A 117 6.11 4.13 -6.05
C LEU A 117 7.22 5.21 -5.99
N TYR A 118 8.43 4.85 -5.57
CA TYR A 118 9.59 5.75 -5.48
C TYR A 118 9.89 6.44 -6.82
N LYS A 119 9.98 5.66 -7.91
CA LYS A 119 10.17 6.16 -9.29
C LYS A 119 9.14 7.21 -9.73
N THR A 120 7.97 7.29 -9.09
CA THR A 120 6.93 8.26 -9.49
C THR A 120 7.10 9.66 -8.93
N GLY A 121 8.03 9.88 -7.99
CA GLY A 121 8.48 11.23 -7.61
C GLY A 121 8.80 11.45 -6.12
N GLY A 122 8.86 10.40 -5.30
CA GLY A 122 9.14 10.53 -3.86
C GLY A 122 10.61 10.30 -3.53
N SER A 123 11.28 11.29 -2.91
CA SER A 123 12.52 11.08 -2.15
C SER A 123 12.22 11.32 -0.67
N LEU A 124 12.48 10.34 0.19
CA LEU A 124 12.37 10.47 1.66
C LEU A 124 13.55 11.32 2.18
N PRO A 125 13.38 12.22 3.17
CA PRO A 125 12.64 12.01 4.41
C PRO A 125 11.37 12.87 4.58
N CYS A 126 10.64 12.65 5.67
CA CYS A 126 9.20 12.91 5.70
C CYS A 126 8.68 13.35 7.08
N SER A 127 8.00 14.51 7.12
CA SER A 127 7.37 15.08 8.32
C SER A 127 5.99 15.66 7.97
N GLY A 128 4.90 14.97 8.33
CA GLY A 128 3.52 15.40 8.06
C GLY A 128 2.68 14.51 7.11
N LEU A 129 2.10 13.45 7.68
CA LEU A 129 0.79 12.88 7.30
C LEU A 129 0.56 12.32 5.88
N GLY A 130 0.62 11.00 5.78
CA GLY A 130 0.05 10.21 4.69
C GLY A 130 -0.11 8.76 5.10
N ASN A 131 -1.25 8.43 5.71
CA ASN A 131 -1.51 7.10 6.23
C ASN A 131 -1.99 6.13 5.14
N LEU A 132 -1.14 5.23 4.72
CA LEU A 132 -1.31 3.84 5.15
C LEU A 132 -0.30 3.60 6.32
N VAL A 133 -0.06 2.40 6.86
CA VAL A 133 0.72 2.21 8.11
C VAL A 133 1.58 0.92 8.15
N VAL A 134 2.92 1.01 8.08
CA VAL A 134 3.76 -0.22 8.04
C VAL A 134 3.70 -0.98 9.36
N HIS A 135 3.10 -2.16 9.32
CA HIS A 135 3.31 -3.20 10.32
C HIS A 135 3.68 -4.51 9.62
N LEU A 136 4.99 -4.72 9.46
CA LEU A 136 5.52 -6.06 9.24
C LEU A 136 5.34 -6.82 10.55
N MET A 137 4.52 -7.88 10.55
CA MET A 137 4.65 -8.89 11.59
C MET A 137 6.05 -9.49 11.45
N GLN A 138 6.94 -9.15 12.38
CA GLN A 138 8.06 -10.03 12.68
C GLN A 138 7.46 -11.35 13.14
N LEU A 139 7.84 -12.46 12.49
CA LEU A 139 7.50 -13.78 13.00
C LEU A 139 8.39 -14.04 14.23
N GLN A 140 7.99 -13.50 15.38
CA GLN A 140 8.70 -13.74 16.64
C GLN A 140 8.63 -15.24 16.94
N ARG A 141 9.79 -15.88 16.85
CA ARG A 141 10.01 -17.20 17.42
C ARG A 141 9.90 -17.05 18.94
N THR A 142 8.80 -17.57 19.48
CA THR A 142 8.51 -17.91 20.90
C THR A 142 9.48 -17.37 21.96
N GLU A 143 8.97 -16.47 22.81
CA GLU A 143 8.92 -16.63 24.29
C GLU A 143 7.91 -15.59 24.88
N PRO A 144 7.35 -15.79 26.08
CA PRO A 144 6.16 -15.06 26.54
C PRO A 144 6.45 -13.82 27.42
N MET A 145 5.49 -12.87 27.43
CA MET A 145 5.01 -12.02 28.56
C MET A 145 4.76 -10.54 28.23
N ALA A 146 3.79 -9.94 28.97
CA ALA A 146 3.36 -8.52 29.00
C ALA A 146 2.64 -8.00 27.72
N LEU A 147 1.35 -7.60 27.77
CA LEU A 147 0.79 -6.34 28.33
C LEU A 147 1.45 -5.07 27.73
N PHE A 148 0.72 -4.04 27.28
CA PHE A 148 -0.59 -3.53 27.73
C PHE A 148 -1.51 -3.05 26.57
N VAL A 149 -2.82 -3.08 26.87
CA VAL A 149 -3.97 -2.26 26.38
C VAL A 149 -3.85 -1.58 25.00
#